data_AF-A0A8J2HVW5-F1
#
_entry.id   AF-A0A8J2HVW5-F1
#
_cell.length_a   1.000
_cell.length_b   1.000
_cell.length_c   1.000
_cell.angle_alpha   90.00
_cell.angle_beta   90.00
_cell.angle_gamma   90.00
#
_symmetry.space_group_name_H-M   'P 1'
#
loop_
_entity.id
_entity.type
_entity.pdbx_description
1 polymer ?
#
loop_
_entity_poly.entity_id
_entity_poly.type
_entity_poly.pdbx_seq_one_letter_code
_entity_poly.pdbx_strand_id
1 'polypeptide(L)'
;MLSLVALLSALVLPLLAASSNPNTTLIYQFPNGTWIENIAVRHNNALLLTLLTTPDLYNLDPTSSKPSPTLLYTFPNATALFGIAEYAPDVFGIAAGTYSFSAGVTPHSFSI
;
A
#
# COMPACT_ATOMS: atom_id res chain seq x y z
N MET A 1 -8.97 28.94 46.28
CA MET A 1 -8.63 29.41 44.92
C MET A 1 -8.23 28.24 44.03
N LEU A 2 -9.17 27.32 43.74
CA LEU A 2 -8.88 26.08 43.01
C LEU A 2 -9.85 25.83 41.83
N SER A 3 -10.58 26.85 41.36
CA SER A 3 -11.81 26.61 40.59
C SER A 3 -11.87 27.22 39.17
N LEU A 4 -10.83 27.90 38.70
CA LEU A 4 -10.88 28.53 37.36
C LEU A 4 -10.00 27.82 36.32
N VAL A 5 -8.83 27.31 36.73
CA VAL A 5 -7.89 26.64 35.82
C VAL A 5 -8.40 25.27 35.36
N ALA A 6 -9.04 24.50 36.24
CA ALA A 6 -9.61 23.18 35.91
C ALA A 6 -10.84 23.25 34.98
N LEU A 7 -11.62 24.33 35.06
CA LEU A 7 -12.79 24.55 34.21
C LEU A 7 -12.41 24.95 32.78
N LEU A 8 -11.32 25.72 32.62
CA LEU A 8 -10.77 26.07 31.31
C LEU A 8 -10.13 24.86 30.60
N SER A 9 -9.45 23.96 31.31
CA SER A 9 -8.88 22.74 30.69
C SER A 9 -9.94 21.78 30.14
N ALA A 10 -11.10 21.67 30.80
CA ALA A 10 -12.18 20.78 30.38
C ALA A 10 -12.89 21.21 29.08
N LEU A 11 -12.79 22.48 28.70
CA LEU A 11 -13.37 23.05 27.47
C LEU A 11 -12.40 23.09 26.28
N VAL A 12 -11.08 23.00 26.52
CA VAL A 12 -10.06 23.10 25.46
C VAL A 12 -9.74 21.73 24.82
N LEU A 13 -9.80 20.65 25.60
CA LEU A 13 -9.56 19.28 25.13
C LEU A 13 -10.52 18.80 24.02
N PRO A 14 -11.85 19.08 24.07
CA PRO A 14 -12.76 18.69 22.99
C PRO A 14 -12.58 19.51 21.71
N LEU A 15 -12.07 20.75 21.80
CA LEU A 15 -11.88 21.64 20.65
C LEU A 15 -10.65 21.25 19.81
N LEU A 16 -9.62 20.68 20.45
CA LEU A 16 -8.45 20.10 19.78
C LEU A 16 -8.73 18.70 19.19
N ALA A 17 -9.79 18.04 19.67
CA ALA A 17 -10.30 16.80 19.10
C ALA A 17 -11.26 17.04 17.92
N ALA A 18 -11.14 18.19 17.24
CA ALA A 18 -11.77 18.38 15.94
C ALA A 18 -11.36 17.21 15.03
N SER A 19 -12.36 16.46 14.55
CA SER A 19 -12.14 15.35 13.64
C SER A 19 -11.40 15.87 12.42
N SER A 20 -10.11 15.58 12.30
CA SER A 20 -9.39 15.77 11.04
C SER A 20 -10.07 14.84 10.04
N ASN A 21 -10.91 15.38 9.17
CA ASN A 21 -11.48 14.60 8.08
C ASN A 21 -10.30 14.40 7.11
N PRO A 22 -9.68 13.20 7.04
CA PRO A 22 -8.49 13.04 6.23
C PRO A 22 -8.86 13.34 4.79
N ASN A 23 -8.21 14.35 4.20
CA ASN A 23 -8.43 14.69 2.81
C ASN A 23 -7.78 13.60 1.96
N THR A 24 -8.58 12.70 1.42
CA THR A 24 -8.10 11.63 0.54
C THR A 24 -8.04 12.15 -0.89
N THR A 25 -6.90 11.97 -1.55
CA THR A 25 -6.74 12.29 -2.97
C THR A 25 -6.47 11.03 -3.77
N LEU A 26 -7.00 10.96 -4.99
CA LEU A 26 -6.67 9.89 -5.92
C LEU A 26 -5.24 10.12 -6.44
N ILE A 27 -4.33 9.21 -6.11
CA ILE A 27 -2.94 9.26 -6.60
C ILE A 27 -2.88 8.74 -8.04
N TYR A 28 -3.40 7.53 -8.27
CA TYR A 28 -3.43 6.90 -9.59
C TYR A 28 -4.53 5.83 -9.65
N GLN A 29 -5.13 5.68 -10.82
CA GLN A 29 -6.13 4.65 -11.12
C GLN A 29 -5.60 3.77 -12.24
N PHE A 30 -5.35 2.49 -11.96
CA PHE A 30 -5.01 1.51 -13.00
C PHE A 30 -6.22 1.22 -13.90
N PRO A 31 -6.01 0.76 -15.15
CA PRO A 31 -7.08 0.30 -16.02
C PRO A 31 -7.94 -0.78 -15.35
N ASN A 32 -9.23 -0.82 -15.70
CA ASN A 32 -10.15 -1.84 -15.20
C ASN A 32 -9.62 -3.25 -15.47
N GLY A 33 -9.80 -4.15 -14.50
CA GLY A 33 -9.23 -5.50 -14.54
C GLY A 33 -7.83 -5.62 -13.95
N THR A 34 -7.24 -4.53 -13.45
CA THR A 34 -6.01 -4.59 -12.63
C THR A 34 -6.38 -4.73 -11.16
N TRP A 35 -5.78 -5.68 -10.46
CA TRP A 35 -5.97 -5.87 -9.03
C TRP A 35 -4.64 -5.65 -8.31
N ILE A 36 -4.53 -4.53 -7.57
CA ILE A 36 -3.41 -4.29 -6.67
C ILE A 36 -3.66 -5.10 -5.40
N GLU A 37 -2.77 -6.03 -5.10
CA GLU A 37 -2.92 -6.99 -4.00
C GLU A 37 -2.34 -6.44 -2.69
N ASN A 38 -1.09 -5.97 -2.72
CA ASN A 38 -0.45 -5.35 -1.57
C ASN A 38 0.37 -4.12 -1.95
N ILE A 39 0.71 -3.35 -0.91
CA ILE A 39 1.50 -2.13 -0.96
C ILE A 39 2.60 -2.18 0.10
N ALA A 40 3.82 -1.79 -0.27
CA ALA A 40 4.90 -1.51 0.68
C ALA A 40 5.44 -0.10 0.45
N VAL A 41 5.68 0.64 1.52
CA VAL A 41 6.30 1.97 1.46
C VAL A 41 7.81 1.82 1.61
N ARG A 42 8.56 2.27 0.63
CA ARG A 42 10.03 2.29 0.66
C ARG A 42 10.53 3.45 1.53
N HIS A 43 11.78 3.38 1.95
CA HIS A 43 12.42 4.46 2.73
C HIS A 43 12.45 5.83 2.01
N ASN A 44 12.31 5.85 0.68
CA ASN A 44 12.24 7.06 -0.13
C ASN A 44 10.80 7.54 -0.39
N ASN A 45 9.81 7.01 0.34
CA ASN A 45 8.38 7.25 0.21
C ASN A 45 7.74 6.76 -1.11
N ALA A 46 8.48 6.09 -1.99
CA ALA A 46 7.88 5.40 -3.12
C ALA A 46 7.12 4.16 -2.65
N LEU A 47 6.07 3.81 -3.37
CA LEU A 47 5.23 2.65 -3.14
C LEU A 47 5.69 1.51 -4.05
N LEU A 48 5.86 0.33 -3.48
CA LEU A 48 5.91 -0.92 -4.22
C LEU A 48 4.52 -1.55 -4.22
N LEU A 49 4.02 -1.92 -5.40
CA LEU A 49 2.69 -2.45 -5.59
C LEU A 49 2.79 -3.85 -6.22
N THR A 50 2.26 -4.86 -5.54
CA THR A 50 2.12 -6.21 -6.10
C THR A 50 0.76 -6.33 -6.80
N LEU A 51 0.70 -7.02 -7.94
CA LEU A 51 -0.55 -7.26 -8.65
C LEU A 51 -1.00 -8.72 -8.54
N LEU A 52 -2.29 -8.94 -8.30
CA LEU A 52 -2.90 -10.29 -8.31
C LEU A 52 -3.22 -10.75 -9.74
N THR A 53 -3.37 -9.80 -10.66
CA THR A 53 -3.80 -10.03 -12.05
C THR A 53 -2.66 -10.34 -13.02
N THR A 54 -1.43 -9.96 -12.65
CA THR A 54 -0.20 -10.22 -13.40
C THR A 54 0.95 -10.44 -12.42
N PRO A 55 2.04 -11.11 -12.80
CA PRO A 55 3.21 -11.28 -11.94
C PRO A 55 4.11 -10.03 -11.91
N ASP A 56 3.51 -8.83 -11.92
CA ASP A 56 4.22 -7.56 -12.05
C ASP A 56 4.31 -6.79 -10.73
N LEU A 57 5.51 -6.29 -10.46
CA LEU A 57 5.81 -5.36 -9.37
C LEU A 57 5.94 -3.95 -9.95
N TYR A 58 5.15 -3.01 -9.43
CA TYR A 58 5.22 -1.60 -9.81
C TYR A 58 5.84 -0.75 -8.72
N ASN A 59 6.56 0.30 -9.13
CA ASN A 59 7.01 1.39 -8.28
C ASN A 59 6.21 2.66 -8.60
N LEU A 60 5.75 3.39 -7.59
CA LEU A 60 4.98 4.62 -7.74
C LEU A 60 5.42 5.65 -6.71
N ASP A 61 5.82 6.84 -7.14
CA ASP A 61 5.99 7.98 -6.24
C ASP A 61 4.62 8.66 -6.02
N PRO A 62 4.03 8.59 -4.81
CA PRO A 62 2.72 9.17 -4.53
C PRO A 62 2.78 10.70 -4.33
N THR A 63 3.98 11.28 -4.24
CA THR A 63 4.20 12.71 -4.00
C THR A 63 4.48 13.50 -5.28
N SER A 64 4.69 12.80 -6.40
CA SER A 64 4.86 13.42 -7.72
C SER A 64 3.65 14.27 -8.09
N SER A 65 3.89 15.41 -8.77
CA SER A 65 2.81 16.23 -9.32
C SER A 65 2.02 15.53 -10.44
N LYS A 66 2.61 14.48 -11.03
CA LYS A 66 1.98 13.60 -12.02
C LYS A 66 2.36 12.15 -11.68
N PRO A 67 1.69 11.52 -10.69
CA PRO A 67 2.00 10.15 -10.31
C PRO A 67 1.79 9.20 -11.49
N SER A 68 2.80 8.36 -11.76
CA SER A 68 2.77 7.37 -12.82
C SER A 68 3.50 6.12 -12.35
N PRO A 69 2.83 4.96 -12.27
CA PRO A 69 3.47 3.71 -11.90
C PRO A 69 4.45 3.26 -12.98
N THR A 70 5.64 2.86 -12.56
CA THR A 70 6.67 2.27 -13.43
C THR A 70 6.78 0.78 -13.13
N LEU A 71 6.69 -0.06 -14.16
CA LEU A 71 6.97 -1.49 -14.02
C LEU A 71 8.42 -1.65 -13.55
N LEU A 72 8.61 -2.25 -12.38
CA LEU A 72 9.92 -2.50 -11.80
C LEU A 72 10.45 -3.88 -12.18
N TYR A 73 9.58 -4.90 -12.13
CA TYR A 73 9.94 -6.27 -12.46
C TYR A 73 8.72 -7.13 -12.77
N THR A 74 8.90 -8.11 -13.67
CA THR A 74 7.91 -9.17 -13.96
C THR A 74 8.51 -10.51 -13.53
N PHE A 75 7.88 -11.19 -12.58
CA PHE A 75 8.38 -12.46 -12.06
C PHE A 75 8.10 -13.61 -13.04
N PRO A 76 9.13 -14.38 -13.44
CA PRO A 76 8.92 -15.53 -14.31
C PRO A 76 8.20 -16.66 -13.55
N ASN A 77 7.53 -17.54 -14.29
CA ASN A 77 6.86 -18.75 -13.77
C ASN A 77 5.76 -18.49 -12.72
N ALA A 78 5.23 -17.28 -12.67
CA ALA A 78 4.09 -16.89 -11.85
C ALA A 78 3.01 -16.23 -12.72
N THR A 79 1.79 -16.16 -12.19
CA THR A 79 0.71 -15.37 -12.82
C THR A 79 0.22 -14.24 -11.92
N ALA A 80 0.64 -14.23 -10.65
CA ALA A 80 0.24 -13.27 -9.65
C ALA A 80 1.33 -13.06 -8.59
N LEU A 81 1.33 -11.87 -8.01
CA LEU A 81 2.09 -11.51 -6.81
C LEU A 81 1.12 -11.31 -5.63
N PHE A 82 1.61 -11.57 -4.42
CA PHE A 82 0.83 -11.56 -3.20
C PHE A 82 1.45 -10.64 -2.14
N GLY A 83 1.77 -11.18 -0.97
CA GLY A 83 2.39 -10.45 0.13
C GLY A 83 3.78 -9.95 -0.24
N ILE A 84 4.12 -8.79 0.30
CA ILE A 84 5.43 -8.15 0.19
C ILE A 84 5.85 -7.72 1.60
N ALA A 85 7.12 -7.95 1.95
CA ALA A 85 7.68 -7.54 3.24
C ALA A 85 9.14 -7.12 3.08
N GLU A 86 9.49 -5.99 3.69
CA GLU A 86 10.89 -5.56 3.82
C GLU A 86 11.57 -6.36 4.93
N TYR A 87 12.75 -6.93 4.66
CA TYR A 87 13.53 -7.68 5.65
C TYR A 87 14.93 -7.12 5.90
N ALA A 88 15.38 -6.19 5.06
CA ALA A 88 16.58 -5.37 5.24
C ALA A 88 16.38 -4.03 4.50
N PRO A 89 17.18 -2.98 4.78
CA PRO A 89 16.97 -1.66 4.17
C PRO A 89 16.89 -1.72 2.63
N ASP A 90 15.72 -1.38 2.10
CA ASP A 90 15.36 -1.45 0.67
C ASP A 90 15.47 -2.85 0.04
N VAL A 91 15.30 -3.90 0.84
CA VAL A 91 15.30 -5.29 0.39
C VAL A 91 14.01 -5.98 0.80
N PHE A 92 13.29 -6.51 -0.18
CA PHE A 92 11.94 -7.03 -0.02
C PHE A 92 11.86 -8.50 -0.44
N GLY A 93 11.12 -9.29 0.32
CA GLY A 93 10.61 -10.60 -0.10
C GLY A 93 9.21 -10.43 -0.67
N ILE A 94 8.93 -11.09 -1.79
CA ILE A 94 7.63 -11.01 -2.48
C ILE A 94 7.16 -12.43 -2.78
N ALA A 95 5.97 -12.78 -2.31
CA ALA A 95 5.36 -14.06 -2.66
C ALA A 95 4.82 -14.00 -4.09
N ALA A 96 5.32 -14.86 -4.95
CA ALA A 96 4.85 -15.06 -6.33
C ALA A 96 4.22 -16.45 -6.46
N GLY A 97 3.18 -16.60 -7.26
CA GLY A 97 2.52 -17.88 -7.48
C GLY A 97 1.59 -17.90 -8.68
N THR A 98 0.94 -19.05 -8.90
CA THR A 98 -0.11 -19.17 -9.91
C THR A 98 -1.48 -18.99 -9.27
N TYR A 99 -2.26 -18.07 -9.84
CA TYR A 99 -3.62 -17.75 -9.44
C TYR A 99 -4.52 -17.50 -10.65
N SER A 100 -5.79 -17.88 -10.52
CA SER A 100 -6.86 -17.42 -11.39
C SER A 100 -8.13 -17.16 -10.58
N PHE A 101 -8.97 -16.24 -11.04
CA PHE A 101 -10.24 -15.95 -10.36
C PHE A 101 -11.23 -17.12 -10.36
N SER A 102 -11.09 -18.09 -11.27
CA SER A 102 -11.97 -19.25 -11.36
C SER A 102 -11.50 -20.44 -10.52
N ALA A 103 -10.19 -20.63 -10.35
CA ALA A 103 -9.61 -21.78 -9.67
C ALA A 103 -8.95 -21.43 -8.32
N GLY A 104 -8.75 -20.14 -8.04
CA GLY A 104 -7.99 -19.68 -6.88
C GLY A 104 -6.50 -19.93 -7.06
N VAL A 105 -5.82 -20.23 -5.95
CA VAL A 105 -4.38 -20.47 -5.90
C VAL A 105 -4.02 -21.89 -6.32
N THR A 106 -2.97 -22.06 -7.12
CA THR A 106 -2.43 -23.38 -7.48
C THR A 106 -1.48 -23.88 -6.39
N PRO A 107 -1.73 -25.04 -5.76
CA PRO A 107 -0.84 -25.62 -4.76
C PRO A 107 0.59 -25.83 -5.31
N HIS A 108 1.60 -25.68 -4.45
CA HIS A 108 3.03 -25.85 -4.76
C HIS A 108 3.60 -24.89 -5.82
N SER A 109 2.85 -23.87 -6.25
CA SER A 109 3.33 -22.88 -7.23
C SER A 109 4.07 -21.69 -6.61
N PHE A 110 4.06 -21.57 -5.28
CA PHE A 110 4.55 -20.38 -4.60
C PHE A 110 6.07 -20.37 -4.41
N SER A 111 6.68 -19.21 -4.61
CA SER A 111 8.08 -18.90 -4.28
C SER A 111 8.22 -17.49 -3.70
N ILE A 112 9.32 -17.25 -2.98
CA ILE A 112 9.73 -15.92 -2.48
C ILE A 112 11.12 -15.60 -3.02
#